data_AF-A0A126R117-F1
#
_entry.id   AF-A0A126R117-F1
#
_cell.length_a   1.000
_cell.length_b   1.000
_cell.length_c   1.000
_cell.angle_alpha   90.00
_cell.angle_beta   90.00
_cell.angle_gamma   90.00
#
_symmetry.space_group_name_H-M   'P 1'
#
loop_
_entity.id
_entity.type
_entity.pdbx_description
1 polymer ?
#
loop_
_entity_poly.entity_id
_entity_poly.type
_entity_poly.pdbx_seq_one_letter_code
_entity_poly.pdbx_strand_id
1 'polypeptide(L)'
;MIALDGTGHTSDYADKYYAQIRTKKRKGYTKNHIAIDVDTRMILNYGVSKGPKHDTQFALAAIRQTKKYQPHYFLADRAYDSEEIRKCINEETLAFDQILKKDFNKAKK
;
A
#
# COMPACT_ATOMS: atom_id res chain seq x y z
N MET A 1 -12.90 0.43 11.23
CA MET A 1 -12.57 1.13 9.95
C MET A 1 -11.31 0.50 9.37
N ILE A 2 -11.15 0.35 8.06
CA ILE A 2 -9.92 -0.26 7.50
C ILE A 2 -8.98 0.80 6.95
N ALA A 3 -7.73 0.79 7.41
CA ALA A 3 -6.66 1.64 6.88
C ALA A 3 -5.68 0.85 6.04
N LEU A 4 -5.27 1.42 4.90
CA LEU A 4 -4.30 0.85 3.96
C LEU A 4 -3.05 1.72 3.92
N ASP A 5 -1.89 1.10 4.05
CA ASP A 5 -0.61 1.78 3.85
C ASP A 5 0.46 0.81 3.33
N GLY A 6 1.48 1.37 2.68
CA GLY A 6 2.59 0.62 2.12
C GLY A 6 3.90 1.37 2.23
N THR A 7 4.94 0.65 2.61
CA THR A 7 6.30 1.17 2.69
C THR A 7 7.28 0.19 2.07
N GLY A 8 8.34 0.72 1.46
CA GLY A 8 9.39 -0.12 0.91
C GLY A 8 10.75 0.15 1.51
N HIS A 9 11.54 -0.90 1.56
CA HIS A 9 12.88 -0.89 2.10
C HIS A 9 13.82 -1.60 1.13
N THR A 10 15.05 -1.09 1.01
CA THR A 10 16.15 -1.87 0.41
C THR A 10 16.90 -2.57 1.52
N SER A 11 17.00 -3.89 1.43
CA SER A 11 18.00 -4.63 2.21
C SER A 11 19.36 -4.29 1.62
N ASP A 12 20.09 -3.37 2.23
CA ASP A 12 21.52 -3.30 1.98
C ASP A 12 22.20 -4.37 2.85
N TYR A 13 23.26 -5.01 2.35
CA TYR A 13 24.16 -5.65 3.30
C TYR A 13 24.79 -4.48 4.05
N ALA A 14 24.33 -4.24 5.27
CA ALA A 14 24.53 -2.99 6.02
C ALA A 14 25.99 -2.69 6.41
N ASP A 15 26.95 -3.37 5.80
CA ASP A 15 28.36 -3.13 6.00
C ASP A 15 29.08 -2.99 4.66
N LYS A 16 29.63 -1.79 4.45
CA LYS A 16 30.47 -1.44 3.30
C LYS A 16 31.64 -2.42 3.15
N TYR A 17 32.18 -2.92 4.26
CA TYR A 17 33.26 -3.91 4.28
C TYR A 17 32.81 -5.22 3.60
N TYR A 18 31.66 -5.76 4.00
CA TYR A 18 31.12 -6.99 3.39
C TYR A 18 30.64 -6.79 1.95
N ALA A 19 30.19 -5.58 1.58
CA ALA A 19 29.81 -5.26 0.20
C ALA A 19 31.00 -5.30 -0.76
N GLN A 20 32.16 -4.77 -0.34
CA GLN A 20 33.39 -4.75 -1.12
C GLN A 20 33.98 -6.15 -1.30
N ILE A 21 34.14 -6.92 -0.22
CA ILE A 21 34.80 -8.24 -0.30
C ILE A 21 33.93 -9.31 -0.97
N ARG A 22 32.60 -9.17 -0.99
CA ARG A 22 31.70 -10.17 -1.57
C ARG A 22 31.33 -9.90 -3.03
N THR A 23 31.73 -8.76 -3.61
CA THR A 23 31.36 -8.33 -4.98
C THR A 23 29.85 -8.51 -5.27
N LYS A 24 29.00 -8.36 -4.24
CA LYS A 24 27.57 -8.62 -4.35
C LYS A 24 26.87 -7.37 -4.89
N LYS A 25 26.07 -7.54 -5.95
CA LYS A 25 25.14 -6.51 -6.42
C LYS A 25 24.13 -6.16 -5.31
N ARG A 26 23.75 -4.88 -5.25
CA ARG A 26 22.70 -4.35 -4.36
C ARG A 26 21.48 -5.28 -4.35
N LYS A 27 21.04 -5.69 -3.17
CA LYS A 27 19.81 -6.49 -3.03
C LYS A 27 18.61 -5.65 -3.44
N GLY A 28 17.62 -6.30 -4.04
CA GLY A 28 16.44 -5.63 -4.60
C GLY A 28 15.63 -4.87 -3.55
N TYR A 29 14.94 -3.82 -3.99
CA TYR A 29 13.92 -3.13 -3.21
C TYR A 29 12.77 -4.09 -2.89
N THR A 30 12.25 -4.03 -1.67
CA THR A 30 11.07 -4.79 -1.25
C THR A 30 10.01 -3.82 -0.78
N LYS A 31 8.82 -3.90 -1.36
CA LYS A 31 7.66 -3.11 -0.94
C LYS A 31 6.72 -3.97 -0.12
N ASN A 32 6.44 -3.53 1.10
CA ASN A 32 5.47 -4.14 1.99
C ASN A 32 4.22 -3.27 2.01
N HIS A 33 3.09 -3.89 2.20
CA HIS A 33 1.83 -3.20 2.42
C HIS A 33 1.00 -3.95 3.43
N ILE A 34 0.19 -3.21 4.17
CA ILE A 34 -0.68 -3.75 5.22
C ILE A 34 -2.06 -3.10 5.14
N ALA A 35 -3.07 -3.88 5.51
CA ALA A 35 -4.41 -3.40 5.80
C ALA A 35 -4.72 -3.72 7.27
N ILE A 36 -5.09 -2.72 8.04
CA ILE A 36 -5.41 -2.87 9.46
C ILE A 36 -6.85 -2.46 9.73
N ASP A 37 -7.47 -3.11 10.71
CA ASP A 37 -8.61 -2.50 11.39
C ASP A 37 -8.10 -1.49 12.39
N VAL A 38 -8.57 -0.25 12.29
CA VAL A 38 -8.07 0.88 13.08
C VAL A 38 -8.50 0.77 14.54
N ASP A 39 -9.68 0.21 14.79
CA ASP A 39 -10.26 0.14 16.13
C ASP A 39 -9.56 -0.93 16.97
N THR A 40 -9.40 -2.13 16.42
CA THR A 40 -8.75 -3.26 17.11
C THR A 40 -7.24 -3.33 16.91
N ARG A 41 -6.70 -2.59 15.93
CA ARG A 41 -5.29 -2.66 15.47
C ARG A 41 -4.90 -4.02 14.91
N MET A 42 -5.88 -4.85 14.52
CA MET A 42 -5.61 -6.14 13.90
C MET A 42 -5.15 -5.98 12.46
N ILE A 43 -4.11 -6.73 12.08
CA ILE A 43 -3.68 -6.85 10.68
C ILE A 43 -4.67 -7.77 9.97
N LEU A 44 -5.44 -7.22 9.04
CA LEU A 44 -6.45 -7.95 8.27
C LEU A 44 -5.90 -8.46 6.93
N ASN A 45 -4.90 -7.77 6.38
CA ASN A 45 -4.22 -8.16 5.16
C ASN A 45 -2.77 -7.69 5.15
N TYR A 46 -1.91 -8.41 4.45
CA TYR A 46 -0.54 -7.99 4.18
C TYR A 46 -0.11 -8.44 2.79
N GLY A 47 0.81 -7.69 2.18
CA GLY A 47 1.38 -7.99 0.88
C GLY A 47 2.84 -7.62 0.83
N VAL A 48 3.66 -8.49 0.24
CA VAL A 48 5.09 -8.25 0.03
C VAL A 48 5.39 -8.42 -1.45
N SER A 49 6.12 -7.47 -2.02
CA SER A 49 6.54 -7.52 -3.40
C SER A 49 8.01 -7.15 -3.56
N LYS A 50 8.69 -7.85 -4.46
CA LYS A 50 10.06 -7.56 -4.85
C LYS A 50 10.06 -6.57 -6.02
N GLY A 51 10.93 -5.58 -5.94
CA GLY A 51 11.02 -4.46 -6.88
C GLY A 51 9.98 -3.38 -6.62
N PRO A 52 10.13 -2.21 -7.26
CA PRO A 52 9.11 -1.17 -7.20
C PRO A 52 7.85 -1.67 -7.91
N LYS A 53 6.74 -1.73 -7.18
CA LYS A 53 5.40 -2.02 -7.72
C LYS A 53 4.44 -0.88 -7.42
N HIS A 54 3.45 -0.75 -8.28
CA HIS A 54 2.34 0.17 -8.11
C HIS A 54 1.48 -0.23 -6.92
N ASP A 55 1.19 0.74 -6.06
CA ASP A 55 0.35 0.57 -4.86
C ASP A 55 -1.06 0.07 -5.20
N THR A 56 -1.54 0.39 -6.40
CA THR A 56 -2.88 0.00 -6.89
C THR A 56 -3.11 -1.50 -6.87
N GLN A 57 -2.11 -2.30 -7.27
CA GLN A 57 -2.26 -3.76 -7.33
C GLN A 57 -2.47 -4.36 -5.93
N PHE A 58 -1.75 -3.84 -4.94
CA PHE A 58 -1.93 -4.26 -3.56
C PHE A 58 -3.30 -3.82 -3.04
N ALA A 59 -3.65 -2.54 -3.22
CA ALA A 59 -4.88 -1.97 -2.67
C ALA A 59 -6.13 -2.74 -3.12
N LEU A 60 -6.27 -3.02 -4.42
CA LEU A 60 -7.41 -3.78 -4.96
C LEU A 60 -7.51 -5.18 -4.35
N ALA A 61 -6.37 -5.87 -4.24
CA ALA A 61 -6.34 -7.21 -3.64
C ALA A 61 -6.70 -7.17 -2.14
N ALA A 62 -6.20 -6.18 -1.40
CA ALA A 62 -6.47 -6.00 0.02
C ALA A 62 -7.94 -5.66 0.28
N ILE A 63 -8.53 -4.72 -0.47
CA ILE A 63 -9.95 -4.34 -0.37
C ILE A 63 -10.85 -5.58 -0.55
N ARG A 64 -10.61 -6.35 -1.62
CA ARG A 64 -11.40 -7.57 -1.91
C ARG A 64 -11.30 -8.62 -0.82
N GLN A 65 -10.11 -8.85 -0.27
CA GLN A 65 -9.89 -9.85 0.77
C GLN A 65 -10.46 -9.41 2.13
N THR A 66 -10.49 -8.10 2.38
CA THR A 66 -11.01 -7.52 3.63
C THR A 66 -12.51 -7.20 3.58
N LYS A 67 -13.15 -7.29 2.41
CA LYS A 67 -14.62 -7.16 2.21
C LYS A 67 -15.45 -7.95 3.23
N LYS A 68 -15.01 -9.16 3.58
CA LYS A 68 -15.72 -10.06 4.51
C LYS A 68 -15.95 -9.45 5.91
N TYR A 69 -15.14 -8.46 6.28
CA TYR A 69 -15.26 -7.74 7.55
C TYR A 69 -16.27 -6.59 7.49
N GLN A 70 -16.90 -6.35 6.33
CA GLN A 70 -17.93 -5.32 6.10
C GLN A 70 -17.55 -3.94 6.67
N PRO A 71 -16.39 -3.39 6.27
CA PRO A 71 -15.96 -2.10 6.79
C PRO A 71 -16.90 -0.99 6.32
N HIS A 72 -17.15 0.00 7.16
CA HIS A 72 -17.92 1.17 6.75
C HIS A 72 -17.08 2.19 5.95
N TYR A 73 -15.78 2.27 6.26
CA TYR A 73 -14.83 3.18 5.64
C TYR A 73 -13.52 2.49 5.28
N PHE A 74 -12.96 2.85 4.13
CA PHE A 74 -11.56 2.63 3.79
C PHE A 74 -10.79 3.94 3.85
N LEU A 75 -9.73 3.98 4.65
CA LEU A 75 -8.82 5.10 4.80
C LEU A 75 -7.51 4.78 4.06
N ALA A 76 -7.07 5.67 3.18
CA ALA A 76 -5.77 5.55 2.53
C ALA A 76 -5.19 6.93 2.22
N ASP A 77 -3.87 7.00 2.02
CA ASP A 77 -3.21 8.24 1.66
C ASP A 77 -3.55 8.68 0.22
N ARG A 78 -3.08 9.88 -0.15
CA ARG A 78 -3.30 10.46 -1.48
C ARG A 78 -2.66 9.63 -2.60
N ALA A 79 -1.63 8.82 -2.33
CA ALA A 79 -0.98 8.02 -3.36
C ALA A 79 -1.97 6.97 -3.94
N TYR A 80 -2.87 6.46 -3.10
CA TYR A 80 -3.95 5.53 -3.46
C TYR A 80 -5.14 6.19 -4.19
N ASP A 81 -5.10 7.50 -4.47
CA ASP A 81 -6.14 8.15 -5.26
C ASP A 81 -6.09 7.66 -6.72
N SER A 82 -6.99 6.71 -7.03
CA SER A 82 -7.29 6.20 -8.37
C SER A 82 -8.78 5.86 -8.50
N GLU A 83 -9.34 6.02 -9.71
CA GLU A 83 -10.72 5.66 -10.00
C GLU A 83 -10.99 4.17 -9.79
N GLU A 84 -10.03 3.31 -10.12
CA GLU A 84 -10.15 1.86 -9.93
C GLU A 84 -10.31 1.49 -8.45
N ILE A 85 -9.54 2.13 -7.56
CA ILE A 85 -9.62 1.90 -6.12
C ILE A 85 -10.95 2.41 -5.57
N ARG A 86 -11.36 3.62 -5.96
CA ARG A 86 -12.64 4.23 -5.53
C ARG A 86 -13.82 3.36 -5.95
N LYS A 87 -13.84 2.87 -7.20
CA LYS A 87 -14.87 1.94 -7.68
C LYS A 87 -14.86 0.63 -6.90
N CYS A 88 -13.68 0.05 -6.69
CA CYS A 88 -13.56 -1.21 -5.93
C CYS A 88 -14.13 -1.07 -4.51
N ILE A 89 -13.85 0.05 -3.82
CA ILE A 89 -14.40 0.34 -2.49
C ILE A 89 -15.92 0.49 -2.57
N ASN A 90 -16.42 1.44 -3.37
CA ASN A 90 -17.83 1.82 -3.36
C ASN A 90 -18.75 0.73 -3.97
N GLU A 91 -18.32 0.06 -5.05
CA GLU A 91 -19.14 -0.92 -5.77
C GLU A 91 -19.00 -2.35 -5.22
N GLU A 92 -17.79 -2.80 -4.88
CA GLU A 92 -17.60 -4.20 -4.44
C GLU A 92 -17.83 -4.40 -2.93
N THR A 93 -17.55 -3.38 -2.12
CA THR A 93 -17.66 -3.45 -0.65
C THR A 93 -18.79 -2.61 -0.08
N LEU A 94 -19.37 -1.68 -0.85
CA LEU A 94 -20.40 -0.73 -0.40
C LEU A 94 -19.94 0.19 0.76
N ALA A 95 -18.63 0.25 1.00
CA ALA A 95 -18.01 1.13 1.97
C ALA A 95 -17.74 2.50 1.34
N PHE A 96 -17.51 3.52 2.17
CA PHE A 96 -17.10 4.84 1.69
C PHE A 96 -15.57 4.97 1.63
N ASP A 97 -15.07 5.62 0.58
CA ASP A 97 -13.66 5.96 0.48
C ASP A 97 -13.32 7.27 1.21
N GLN A 98 -12.28 7.23 2.05
CA GLN A 98 -11.68 8.39 2.71
C GLN A 98 -10.29 8.61 2.15
N ILE A 99 -10.23 9.03 0.87
CA ILE A 99 -8.98 9.27 0.13
C ILE A 99 -8.97 10.71 -0.38
N LEU A 100 -7.92 11.46 -0.04
CA LEU A 100 -7.73 12.83 -0.51
C LEU A 100 -7.53 12.83 -2.03
N LYS A 101 -8.34 13.62 -2.75
CA LYS A 101 -8.22 13.79 -4.21
C LYS A 101 -6.90 14.46 -4.59
N LYS A 102 -6.25 14.03 -5.67
CA LYS A 102 -5.11 14.71 -6.28
C LYS A 102 -5.58 15.99 -6.99
N ASP A 103 -5.07 17.15 -6.56
CA ASP A 103 -5.34 18.43 -7.23
C ASP A 103 -4.43 18.57 -8.45
N PHE A 104 -4.91 18.26 -9.65
CA PHE A 104 -4.15 18.41 -10.89
C PHE A 104 -3.77 19.87 -11.21
N ASN A 105 -4.49 20.85 -10.63
CA ASN A 105 -4.27 22.28 -10.88
C ASN A 105 -3.16 22.92 -10.04
N LYS A 106 -2.67 22.27 -8.97
CA LYS A 106 -1.61 22.81 -8.10
C LYS A 106 -0.19 22.50 -8.59
N ALA A 107 -0.01 21.54 -9.49
CA ALA A 107 1.31 21.10 -9.95
C ALA A 107 1.90 21.96 -11.10
N LYS A 108 1.16 22.96 -11.60
CA LYS A 108 1.57 23.84 -12.72
C LYS A 108 1.97 25.26 -12.28
N LYS A 109 2.26 25.49 -11.01
CA LYS A 109 2.60 26.82 -10.49
C LYS A 109 4.04 26.87 -10.00
#